data_AF-A0A397BUZ7-F1
#
_entry.id   AF-A0A397BUZ7-F1
#
_cell.length_a   1.000
_cell.length_b   1.000
_cell.length_c   1.000
_cell.angle_alpha   90.00
_cell.angle_beta   90.00
_cell.angle_gamma   90.00
#
_symmetry.space_group_name_H-M   'P 1'
#
loop_
_entity.id
_entity.type
_entity.pdbx_description
1 polymer ?
#
loop_
_entity_poly.entity_id
_entity_poly.type
_entity_poly.pdbx_seq_one_letter_code
_entity_poly.pdbx_strand_id
1 'polypeptide(L)'
;SITSEIASYHPSDTDVSDNDALRDKFPSQWSVLAEKGYQGIQEYVRGLTPVKRPRHGHLTMEQERANAKWSSDRVIVENFFGRLKRLWGLVSDKYTWKKDECNMYFQTCVALTNVHVRFKPLRNVDGEGYTHY
;
A
#
# COMPACT_ATOMS: atom_id res chain seq x y z
N SER A 1 10.60 -8.32 -11.44
CA SER A 1 10.76 -7.33 -10.36
C SER A 1 9.89 -7.73 -9.19
N ILE A 2 10.23 -7.37 -7.94
CA ILE A 2 9.44 -7.72 -6.74
C ILE A 2 7.94 -7.34 -6.89
N THR A 3 7.64 -6.29 -7.66
CA THR A 3 6.28 -5.86 -8.01
C THR A 3 5.48 -6.87 -8.85
N SER A 4 6.12 -7.72 -9.67
CA SER A 4 5.43 -8.70 -10.52
C SER A 4 4.99 -9.95 -9.77
N GLU A 5 5.65 -10.32 -8.67
CA GLU A 5 5.29 -11.48 -7.85
C GLU A 5 4.18 -11.16 -6.83
N ILE A 6 4.17 -9.94 -6.28
CA ILE A 6 3.17 -9.53 -5.27
C ILE A 6 1.77 -9.37 -5.90
N ALA A 7 1.71 -9.03 -7.19
CA ALA A 7 0.46 -8.75 -7.87
C ALA A 7 -0.08 -9.93 -8.67
N SER A 8 0.62 -11.06 -8.83
CA SER A 8 0.09 -12.19 -9.60
C SER A 8 -0.97 -12.96 -8.81
N TYR A 9 -1.98 -13.51 -9.50
CA TYR A 9 -2.91 -14.44 -8.86
C TYR A 9 -2.17 -15.62 -8.25
N HIS A 10 -2.51 -15.96 -7.01
CA HIS A 10 -2.14 -17.24 -6.42
C HIS A 10 -3.18 -18.31 -6.80
N PRO A 11 -2.82 -19.60 -6.94
CA PRO A 11 -3.79 -20.66 -7.27
C PRO A 11 -4.98 -20.79 -6.30
N SER A 12 -4.91 -20.22 -5.10
CA SER A 12 -5.99 -20.17 -4.10
C SER A 12 -6.99 -19.04 -4.32
N ASP A 13 -6.75 -18.15 -5.27
CA ASP A 13 -7.46 -16.89 -5.43
C ASP A 13 -8.72 -17.00 -6.32
N THR A 14 -9.16 -18.21 -6.65
CA THR A 14 -10.16 -18.50 -7.69
C THR A 14 -11.56 -17.94 -7.42
N ASP A 15 -11.89 -17.54 -6.19
CA ASP A 15 -13.25 -17.11 -5.79
C ASP A 15 -13.45 -15.59 -5.71
N VAL A 16 -12.42 -14.79 -5.97
CA VAL A 16 -12.52 -13.32 -5.86
C VAL A 16 -12.79 -12.72 -7.24
N SER A 17 -14.00 -12.17 -7.41
CA SER A 17 -14.41 -11.51 -8.65
C SER A 17 -13.58 -10.24 -8.88
N ASP A 18 -12.89 -10.20 -10.02
CA ASP A 18 -12.01 -9.09 -10.37
C ASP A 18 -12.34 -8.52 -11.77
N ASN A 19 -12.96 -7.34 -11.77
CA ASN A 19 -13.42 -6.63 -12.98
C ASN A 19 -12.85 -5.21 -13.11
N ASP A 20 -11.82 -4.85 -12.33
CA ASP A 20 -11.22 -3.53 -12.42
C ASP A 20 -10.52 -3.27 -13.77
N ALA A 21 -10.18 -2.01 -14.03
CA ALA A 21 -9.49 -1.57 -15.24
C ALA A 21 -8.18 -2.32 -15.52
N LEU A 22 -7.78 -2.38 -16.79
CA LEU A 22 -6.52 -2.98 -17.29
C LEU A 22 -6.40 -4.51 -17.16
N ARG A 23 -7.48 -5.23 -16.85
CA ARG A 23 -7.51 -6.70 -16.84
C ARG A 23 -7.04 -7.31 -18.18
N ASP A 24 -7.47 -6.76 -19.31
CA ASP A 24 -7.07 -7.27 -20.63
C ASP A 24 -5.56 -7.17 -20.88
N LYS A 25 -4.92 -6.14 -20.30
CA LYS A 25 -3.47 -5.90 -20.43
C LYS A 25 -2.65 -6.74 -19.45
N PHE A 26 -3.19 -7.00 -18.26
CA PHE A 26 -2.55 -7.77 -17.19
C PHE A 26 -3.50 -8.87 -16.68
N PRO A 27 -3.79 -9.91 -17.49
CA PRO A 27 -4.86 -10.87 -17.21
C PRO A 27 -4.57 -11.80 -16.05
N SER A 28 -3.31 -11.88 -15.60
CA SER A 28 -2.86 -12.71 -14.49
C SER A 28 -2.49 -11.92 -13.24
N GLN A 29 -2.87 -10.64 -13.16
CA GLN A 29 -2.52 -9.76 -12.04
C GLN A 29 -3.73 -9.12 -11.34
N TRP A 30 -3.64 -9.08 -10.02
CA TRP A 30 -4.40 -8.26 -9.11
C TRP A 30 -4.20 -6.76 -9.37
N SER A 31 -5.26 -5.98 -9.14
CA SER A 31 -5.19 -4.53 -9.07
C SER A 31 -4.30 -4.07 -7.92
N VAL A 32 -3.45 -3.07 -8.17
CA VAL A 32 -2.54 -2.46 -7.18
C VAL A 32 -3.00 -1.04 -6.87
N LEU A 33 -3.50 -0.78 -5.66
CA LEU A 33 -3.78 0.57 -5.19
C LEU A 33 -2.46 1.32 -4.92
N ALA A 34 -2.18 2.34 -5.72
CA ALA A 34 -0.94 3.10 -5.67
C ALA A 34 -1.17 4.54 -5.19
N GLU A 35 -0.16 5.13 -4.56
CA GLU A 35 -0.19 6.55 -4.25
C GLU A 35 -0.14 7.42 -5.51
N LYS A 36 -0.59 8.67 -5.35
CA LYS A 36 -0.55 9.70 -6.40
C LYS A 36 0.86 9.94 -6.99
N GLY A 37 1.92 9.65 -6.24
CA GLY A 37 3.30 9.78 -6.68
C GLY A 37 3.73 8.73 -7.72
N TYR A 38 3.00 7.62 -7.85
CA TYR A 38 3.30 6.54 -8.80
C TYR A 38 2.66 6.80 -10.17
N GLN A 39 2.89 7.98 -10.74
CA GLN A 39 2.36 8.31 -12.07
C GLN A 39 2.99 7.39 -13.12
N GLY A 40 2.16 6.78 -13.99
CA GLY A 40 2.63 5.86 -15.03
C GLY A 40 2.75 4.40 -14.60
N ILE A 41 2.42 4.06 -13.35
CA ILE A 41 2.48 2.68 -12.85
C ILE A 41 1.60 1.69 -13.66
N GLN A 42 0.57 2.21 -14.34
CA GLN A 42 -0.31 1.49 -15.28
C GLN A 42 0.42 0.89 -16.49
N GLU A 43 1.64 1.36 -16.76
CA GLU A 43 2.48 0.80 -17.82
C GLU A 43 3.05 -0.56 -17.44
N TYR A 44 3.25 -0.80 -16.14
CA TYR A 44 3.98 -1.96 -15.61
C TYR A 44 3.10 -2.95 -14.87
N VAL A 45 2.04 -2.47 -14.23
CA VAL A 45 1.09 -3.28 -13.44
C VAL A 45 -0.32 -2.73 -13.59
N ARG A 46 -1.30 -3.45 -13.05
CA ARG A 46 -2.69 -3.03 -12.94
C ARG A 46 -2.91 -1.96 -11.86
N GLY A 47 -2.27 -0.80 -12.05
CA GLY A 47 -2.24 0.26 -11.04
C GLY A 47 -3.50 1.12 -11.00
N LEU A 48 -4.12 1.21 -9.83
CA LEU A 48 -5.21 2.13 -9.53
C LEU A 48 -4.66 3.33 -8.74
N THR A 49 -4.76 4.52 -9.31
CA THR A 49 -4.23 5.76 -8.70
C THR A 49 -5.35 6.78 -8.55
N PRO A 50 -5.45 7.48 -7.40
CA PRO A 50 -6.43 8.55 -7.22
C PRO A 50 -6.38 9.61 -8.32
N VAL A 51 -7.55 10.01 -8.81
CA VAL A 51 -7.65 11.06 -9.83
C VAL A 51 -7.20 12.38 -9.22
N LYS A 52 -6.20 13.01 -9.83
CA LYS A 52 -5.70 14.32 -9.40
C LYS A 52 -6.69 15.40 -9.81
N ARG A 53 -6.98 16.32 -8.88
CA ARG A 53 -7.71 17.54 -9.20
C ARG A 53 -6.98 18.31 -10.33
N PRO A 54 -7.67 18.65 -11.44
CA PRO A 54 -7.06 19.40 -12.53
C PRO A 54 -6.71 20.83 -12.08
N ARG A 55 -5.76 21.47 -12.78
CA ARG A 55 -5.14 22.75 -12.34
C ARG A 55 -6.13 23.90 -12.16
N HIS A 56 -7.27 23.84 -12.86
CA HIS A 56 -8.33 24.86 -12.84
C HIS A 56 -9.73 24.23 -12.85
N GLY A 57 -9.91 23.07 -12.22
CA GLY A 57 -11.21 22.40 -12.20
C GLY A 57 -11.43 21.55 -10.96
N HIS A 58 -12.62 20.97 -10.87
CA HIS A 58 -13.03 20.09 -9.79
C HIS A 58 -13.05 18.63 -10.26
N LEU A 59 -12.94 17.73 -9.30
CA LEU A 59 -13.28 16.34 -9.55
C LEU A 59 -14.81 16.24 -9.70
N THR A 60 -15.28 15.31 -10.52
CA THR A 60 -16.71 14.98 -10.52
C THR A 60 -17.09 14.30 -9.21
N MET A 61 -18.37 14.34 -8.83
CA MET A 61 -18.84 13.64 -7.61
C MET A 61 -18.48 12.16 -7.61
N GLU A 62 -18.48 11.51 -8.78
CA GLU A 62 -18.10 10.11 -8.93
C GLU A 62 -16.61 9.89 -8.68
N GLN A 63 -15.75 10.78 -9.21
CA GLN A 63 -14.31 10.73 -8.96
C GLN A 63 -13.98 10.98 -7.49
N GLU A 64 -14.70 11.87 -6.82
CA GLU A 64 -14.53 12.12 -5.38
C GLU A 64 -14.94 10.89 -4.57
N ARG A 65 -16.07 10.27 -4.88
CA ARG A 65 -16.50 9.02 -4.22
C ARG A 65 -15.51 7.88 -4.43
N ALA A 66 -15.03 7.69 -5.66
CA ALA A 66 -14.02 6.67 -5.97
C ALA A 66 -12.71 6.92 -5.21
N ASN A 67 -12.21 8.16 -5.23
CA ASN A 67 -11.01 8.54 -4.47
C ASN A 67 -11.21 8.34 -2.96
N ALA A 68 -12.39 8.66 -2.42
CA ALA A 68 -12.71 8.48 -1.00
C ALA A 68 -12.74 6.99 -0.62
N LYS A 69 -13.35 6.13 -1.45
CA LYS A 69 -13.31 4.68 -1.26
C LYS A 69 -11.86 4.17 -1.25
N TRP A 70 -11.06 4.55 -2.24
CA TRP A 70 -9.65 4.14 -2.30
C TRP A 70 -8.83 4.67 -1.13
N SER A 71 -9.10 5.89 -0.66
CA SER A 71 -8.48 6.43 0.54
C SER A 71 -8.83 5.60 1.77
N SER A 72 -10.09 5.20 1.91
CA SER A 72 -10.55 4.33 3.00
C SER A 72 -9.88 2.96 2.97
N ASP A 73 -9.81 2.34 1.79
CA ASP A 73 -9.17 1.02 1.63
C ASP A 73 -7.67 1.07 1.98
N ARG A 74 -7.02 2.21 1.71
CA ARG A 74 -5.60 2.44 2.01
C ARG A 74 -5.27 2.70 3.48
N VAL A 75 -6.25 3.01 4.33
CA VAL A 75 -6.02 3.29 5.76
C VAL A 75 -5.23 2.17 6.45
N ILE A 76 -5.47 0.90 6.07
CA ILE A 76 -4.74 -0.22 6.67
C ILE A 76 -3.24 -0.21 6.32
N VAL A 77 -2.89 0.22 5.12
CA VAL A 77 -1.51 0.36 4.66
C VAL A 77 -0.84 1.52 5.41
N GLU A 78 -1.54 2.63 5.59
CA GLU A 78 -1.06 3.78 6.36
C GLU A 78 -0.84 3.42 7.83
N ASN A 79 -1.78 2.71 8.45
CA ASN A 79 -1.63 2.20 9.82
C ASN A 79 -0.42 1.26 9.95
N PHE A 80 -0.20 0.39 8.97
CA PHE A 80 0.96 -0.51 8.95
C PHE A 80 2.27 0.28 8.90
N PHE A 81 2.41 1.22 7.95
CA PHE A 81 3.62 2.02 7.82
C PHE A 81 3.83 2.99 8.99
N GLY A 82 2.75 3.54 9.56
CA GLY A 82 2.81 4.35 10.78
C GLY A 82 3.37 3.55 11.94
N ARG A 83 2.89 2.31 12.13
CA ARG A 83 3.40 1.41 13.15
C ARG A 83 4.85 0.98 12.89
N LEU A 84 5.19 0.63 11.64
CA LEU A 84 6.54 0.28 11.23
C LEU A 84 7.54 1.40 11.58
N LYS A 85 7.20 2.65 11.22
CA LYS A 85 8.04 3.83 11.50
C LYS A 85 8.17 4.09 13.00
N ARG A 86 7.07 3.97 13.74
CA ARG A 86 7.03 4.28 15.17
C ARG A 86 7.79 3.27 16.02
N LEU A 87 7.59 1.97 15.79
CA LEU A 87 8.14 0.93 16.66
C LEU A 87 9.62 0.64 16.39
N TRP A 88 10.05 0.75 15.13
CA TRP A 88 11.35 0.21 14.73
C TRP A 88 12.35 1.28 14.28
N GLY A 89 11.98 2.57 14.32
CA GLY A 89 12.91 3.71 14.19
C GLY A 89 13.73 3.80 12.89
N LEU A 90 13.55 2.87 11.94
CA LEU A 90 14.49 2.63 10.84
C LEU A 90 14.47 3.69 9.73
N VAL A 91 13.77 4.80 9.94
CA VAL A 91 13.72 5.93 9.01
C VAL A 91 13.86 7.28 9.73
N SER A 92 14.39 7.28 10.96
CA SER A 92 14.60 8.53 11.72
C SER A 92 15.96 9.16 11.44
N ASP A 93 16.97 8.37 11.06
CA ASP A 93 18.33 8.86 10.81
C ASP A 93 18.83 8.55 9.39
N LYS A 94 19.62 9.47 8.82
CA LYS A 94 20.28 9.31 7.52
C LYS A 94 21.40 8.28 7.64
N TYR A 95 21.13 7.06 7.22
CA TYR A 95 22.10 5.97 7.26
C TYR A 95 22.72 5.70 5.88
N THR A 96 24.06 5.70 5.80
CA THR A 96 24.86 5.44 4.58
C THR A 96 25.23 3.97 4.40
N TRP A 97 24.28 3.05 4.59
CA TRP A 97 24.53 1.60 4.44
C TRP A 97 24.44 1.17 2.98
N LYS A 98 25.07 0.05 2.64
CA LYS A 98 24.92 -0.55 1.31
C LYS A 98 23.46 -1.00 1.13
N LYS A 99 22.97 -0.98 -0.11
CA LYS A 99 21.57 -1.32 -0.46
C LYS A 99 21.10 -2.66 0.14
N ASP A 100 21.98 -3.66 0.17
CA ASP A 100 21.66 -5.00 0.66
C ASP A 100 21.46 -5.04 2.18
N GLU A 101 22.26 -4.28 2.93
CA GLU A 101 22.15 -4.16 4.38
C GLU A 101 20.87 -3.40 4.76
N CYS A 102 20.58 -2.30 4.05
CA CYS A 102 19.33 -1.55 4.20
C CYS A 102 18.11 -2.44 3.93
N ASN A 103 18.18 -3.29 2.91
CA ASN A 103 17.11 -4.23 2.57
C ASN A 103 16.89 -5.28 3.68
N MET A 104 17.96 -5.84 4.26
CA MET A 104 17.85 -6.79 5.36
C MET A 104 17.16 -6.17 6.58
N TYR A 105 17.61 -4.99 7.03
CA TYR A 105 17.01 -4.31 8.17
C TYR A 105 15.55 -3.93 7.94
N PHE A 106 15.22 -3.46 6.73
CA PHE A 106 13.86 -3.16 6.34
C PHE A 106 12.98 -4.42 6.38
N GLN A 107 13.45 -5.55 5.81
CA GLN A 107 12.75 -6.83 5.84
C GLN A 107 12.53 -7.33 7.27
N THR A 108 13.53 -7.19 8.16
CA THR A 108 13.39 -7.54 9.58
C THR A 108 12.29 -6.70 10.25
N CYS A 109 12.24 -5.39 10.00
CA CYS A 109 11.21 -4.53 10.59
C CYS A 109 9.81 -4.83 10.06
N VAL A 110 9.69 -5.14 8.77
CA VAL A 110 8.43 -5.62 8.18
C VAL A 110 7.99 -6.91 8.86
N ALA A 111 8.90 -7.88 9.04
CA ALA A 111 8.60 -9.14 9.73
C ALA A 111 8.14 -8.92 11.17
N LEU A 112 8.85 -8.08 11.93
CA LEU A 112 8.48 -7.73 13.31
C LEU A 112 7.12 -7.00 13.37
N THR A 113 6.84 -6.12 12.42
CA THR A 113 5.54 -5.45 12.31
C THR A 113 4.43 -6.45 12.02
N ASN A 114 4.64 -7.41 11.11
CA ASN A 114 3.68 -8.47 10.80
C ASN A 114 3.36 -9.31 12.04
N VAL A 115 4.38 -9.68 12.82
CA VAL A 115 4.19 -10.39 14.11
C VAL A 115 3.36 -9.52 15.06
N HIS A 116 3.70 -8.25 15.22
CA HIS A 116 2.95 -7.33 16.08
C HIS A 116 1.49 -7.14 15.63
N VAL A 117 1.21 -7.11 14.33
CA VAL A 117 -0.16 -7.03 13.77
C VAL A 117 -1.00 -8.24 14.15
N ARG A 118 -0.40 -9.44 14.26
CA ARG A 118 -1.11 -10.64 14.73
C ARG A 118 -1.63 -10.49 16.16
N PHE A 119 -0.91 -9.76 17.01
CA PHE A 119 -1.30 -9.52 18.40
C PHE A 119 -2.15 -8.25 18.58
N LYS A 120 -1.93 -7.23 17.75
CA LYS A 120 -2.66 -5.95 17.76
C LYS A 120 -3.16 -5.61 16.35
N PRO A 121 -4.39 -5.97 15.96
CA PRO A 121 -4.90 -5.75 14.61
C PRO A 121 -4.95 -4.27 14.20
N LEU A 122 -4.78 -3.97 12.91
CA LEU A 122 -4.68 -2.59 12.38
C LEU A 122 -6.02 -1.86 12.21
N ARG A 123 -7.16 -2.55 12.40
CA ARG A 123 -8.50 -2.02 12.07
C ARG A 123 -9.24 -1.36 13.24
N ASN A 124 -8.70 -1.37 14.46
CA ASN A 124 -9.38 -0.85 15.65
C ASN A 124 -8.48 0.07 16.48
N VAL A 125 -8.98 1.28 16.81
CA VAL A 125 -8.60 2.15 17.95
C VAL A 125 -7.13 2.46 18.24
N ASP A 126 -6.20 2.16 17.35
CA ASP A 126 -4.79 2.47 17.60
C ASP A 126 -4.49 3.97 17.61
N GLY A 127 -5.38 4.85 17.13
CA GLY A 127 -5.19 6.31 17.25
C GLY A 127 -4.93 6.78 18.69
N GLU A 128 -5.46 6.06 19.69
CA GLU A 128 -5.37 6.42 21.11
C GLU A 128 -4.46 5.49 21.94
N GLY A 129 -4.11 4.30 21.45
CA GLY A 129 -3.21 3.35 22.13
C GLY A 129 -1.71 3.73 22.10
N TYR A 130 -1.43 4.90 21.54
CA TYR A 130 -0.11 5.41 21.20
C TYR A 130 0.43 6.42 22.24
N THR A 131 -0.17 6.53 23.40
CA THR A 131 0.30 7.38 24.51
C THR A 131 1.15 6.63 25.54
N HIS A 132 1.32 5.31 25.40
CA HIS A 132 2.00 4.45 26.38
C HIS A 132 3.31 3.81 25.89
N TYR A 133 3.85 4.23 24.74
CA TYR A 133 5.16 3.83 24.24
C TYR A 133 5.97 5.05 23.80
#